data_AF-A0A0Q4UBX1-F1
#
_entry.id   AF-A0A0Q4UBX1-F1
#
_cell.length_a   1.000
_cell.length_b   1.000
_cell.length_c   1.000
_cell.angle_alpha   90.00
_cell.angle_beta   90.00
_cell.angle_gamma   90.00
#
_symmetry.space_group_name_H-M   'P 1'
#
loop_
_entity.id
_entity.type
_entity.pdbx_description
1 polymer ?
#
loop_
_entity_poly.entity_id
_entity_poly.type
_entity_poly.pdbx_seq_one_letter_code
_entity_poly.pdbx_strand_id
1 'polypeptide(L)'
;MEAESIDPRAARDRGEFLAFADVEGRLIKAVRLCWRMPGGRWPFASDGPWHLIQREWSDWSAHEEKPVPRLPLARYEIAERDEAVAWLRLIPVDDDRRLVVLAVTQLAKGGQRARVSWKEMAGQFAGLTADTLRMRYSRVMAALTVRVNAAKA
;
A
#
# COMPACT_ATOMS: atom_id res chain seq x y z
N MET A 1 2.59 -3.85 -41.91
CA MET A 1 1.81 -3.77 -40.67
C MET A 1 2.81 -3.36 -39.61
N GLU A 2 3.11 -2.06 -39.56
CA GLU A 2 4.11 -1.52 -38.65
C GLU A 2 3.53 -1.58 -37.24
N ALA A 3 4.22 -2.28 -36.33
CA ALA A 3 3.88 -2.27 -34.93
C ALA A 3 4.10 -0.84 -34.43
N GLU A 4 3.00 -0.13 -34.18
CA GLU A 4 3.00 1.18 -33.55
C GLU A 4 3.79 1.06 -32.24
N SER A 5 5.01 1.62 -32.24
CA SER A 5 5.89 1.63 -31.09
C SER A 5 5.26 2.51 -30.03
N ILE A 6 4.48 1.90 -29.13
CA ILE A 6 3.87 2.57 -27.98
C ILE A 6 4.99 3.23 -27.17
N ASP A 7 5.10 4.56 -27.23
CA ASP A 7 6.03 5.32 -26.39
C ASP A 7 5.57 5.20 -24.93
N PRO A 8 6.35 4.53 -24.06
CA PRO A 8 5.97 4.32 -22.66
C PRO A 8 5.88 5.63 -21.88
N ARG A 9 6.52 6.72 -22.34
CA ARG A 9 6.42 8.04 -21.71
C ARG A 9 5.07 8.70 -22.03
N ALA A 10 4.66 8.68 -23.29
CA ALA A 10 3.37 9.23 -23.70
C ALA A 10 2.19 8.44 -23.10
N ALA A 11 2.31 7.12 -22.99
CA ALA A 11 1.31 6.27 -22.34
C ALA A 11 1.23 6.52 -20.81
N ARG A 12 2.36 6.85 -20.16
CA ARG A 12 2.38 7.31 -18.77
C ARG A 12 1.63 8.64 -18.61
N ASP A 13 1.84 9.59 -19.50
CA ASP A 13 1.19 10.91 -19.46
C ASP A 13 -0.32 10.83 -19.74
N ARG A 14 -0.78 9.77 -20.45
CA ARG A 14 -2.21 9.43 -20.63
C ARG A 14 -2.82 8.62 -19.47
N GLY A 15 -2.01 8.17 -18.50
CA GLY A 15 -2.45 7.34 -17.39
C GLY A 15 -2.66 5.85 -17.72
N GLU A 16 -2.14 5.39 -18.86
CA GLU A 16 -2.22 3.99 -19.32
C GLU A 16 -1.24 3.08 -18.54
N PHE A 17 -0.11 3.64 -18.10
CA PHE A 17 0.87 2.95 -17.25
C PHE A 17 1.06 3.66 -15.92
N LEU A 18 0.98 2.89 -14.83
CA LEU A 18 1.24 3.38 -13.48
C LEU A 18 2.73 3.28 -13.16
N ALA A 19 3.30 4.35 -12.62
CA ALA A 19 4.62 4.31 -12.02
C ALA A 19 4.55 3.73 -10.60
N PHE A 20 5.73 3.42 -10.04
CA PHE A 20 5.86 2.96 -8.65
C PHE A 20 5.10 3.87 -7.67
N ALA A 21 5.27 5.19 -7.80
CA ALA A 21 4.65 6.17 -6.92
C ALA A 21 3.13 6.20 -7.05
N ASP A 22 2.59 5.92 -8.25
CA ASP A 22 1.14 5.88 -8.48
C ASP A 22 0.53 4.65 -7.83
N VAL A 23 1.18 3.48 -7.96
CA VAL A 23 0.74 2.25 -7.29
C VAL A 23 0.80 2.40 -5.77
N GLU A 24 1.91 2.92 -5.24
CA GLU A 24 2.07 3.18 -3.79
C GLU A 24 1.03 4.19 -3.30
N GLY A 25 0.84 5.30 -4.02
CA GLY A 25 -0.14 6.33 -3.69
C GLY A 25 -1.58 5.80 -3.69
N ARG A 26 -1.93 4.93 -4.63
CA ARG A 26 -3.25 4.29 -4.69
C ARG A 26 -3.46 3.29 -3.55
N LEU A 27 -2.44 2.52 -3.17
CA LEU A 27 -2.51 1.66 -1.98
C LEU A 27 -2.67 2.48 -0.70
N ILE A 28 -1.92 3.58 -0.55
CA ILE A 28 -2.07 4.52 0.58
C ILE A 28 -3.47 5.11 0.63
N LYS A 29 -4.01 5.54 -0.52
CA LYS A 29 -5.38 6.07 -0.64
C LYS A 29 -6.39 5.00 -0.22
N ALA A 30 -6.22 3.76 -0.67
CA ALA A 30 -7.10 2.65 -0.30
C ALA A 30 -7.12 2.41 1.22
N VAL A 31 -5.97 2.46 1.90
CA VAL A 31 -5.91 2.35 3.37
C VAL A 31 -6.74 3.44 4.04
N ARG A 32 -6.58 4.70 3.60
CA ARG A 32 -7.35 5.83 4.14
C ARG A 32 -8.85 5.69 3.88
N LEU A 33 -9.23 5.19 2.71
CA LEU A 33 -10.63 4.91 2.37
C LEU A 33 -11.21 3.80 3.25
N CYS A 34 -10.44 2.75 3.56
CA CYS A 34 -10.84 1.74 4.54
C CYS A 34 -11.14 2.39 5.89
N TRP A 35 -10.26 3.24 6.44
CA TRP A 35 -10.48 3.87 7.75
C TRP A 35 -11.69 4.81 7.82
N ARG A 36 -12.18 5.32 6.68
CA ARG A 36 -13.39 6.15 6.61
C ARG A 36 -14.68 5.35 6.81
N MET A 37 -14.68 4.04 6.55
CA MET A 37 -15.89 3.21 6.64
C MET A 37 -16.16 2.72 8.07
N PRO A 38 -17.43 2.61 8.49
CA PRO A 38 -17.80 1.94 9.74
C PRO A 38 -17.40 0.46 9.67
N GLY A 39 -16.57 0.00 10.63
CA GLY A 39 -15.99 -1.35 10.59
C GLY A 39 -14.90 -1.54 9.52
N GLY A 40 -14.40 -0.45 8.95
CA GLY A 40 -13.44 -0.40 7.85
C GLY A 40 -12.06 -0.93 8.21
N ARG A 41 -11.98 -2.24 8.35
CA ARG A 41 -10.73 -2.96 8.52
C ARG A 41 -10.07 -3.10 7.16
N TRP A 42 -8.76 -2.93 7.14
CA TRP A 42 -7.96 -3.33 5.99
C TRP A 42 -8.10 -4.85 5.82
N PRO A 43 -8.46 -5.36 4.62
CA PRO A 43 -8.83 -6.76 4.45
C PRO A 43 -7.70 -7.73 4.86
N PHE A 44 -6.45 -7.34 4.61
CA PHE A 44 -5.28 -8.14 4.99
C PHE A 44 -4.83 -7.95 6.45
N ALA A 45 -5.49 -7.07 7.21
CA ALA A 45 -5.26 -6.90 8.65
C ALA A 45 -6.20 -7.73 9.53
N SER A 46 -7.18 -8.46 8.95
CA SER A 46 -8.20 -9.20 9.71
C SER A 46 -8.01 -10.73 9.75
N ASP A 47 -7.43 -11.35 8.72
CA ASP A 47 -7.40 -12.83 8.56
C ASP A 47 -6.13 -13.53 9.10
N GLY A 48 -5.51 -13.00 10.15
CA GLY A 48 -4.37 -13.65 10.79
C GLY A 48 -4.03 -13.07 12.16
N PRO A 49 -3.00 -13.58 12.86
CA PRO A 49 -2.57 -13.11 14.19
C PRO A 49 -2.13 -11.64 14.23
N TRP A 50 -2.29 -10.91 13.14
CA TRP A 50 -1.90 -9.52 12.92
C TRP A 50 -2.66 -8.52 13.80
N HIS A 51 -3.83 -8.90 14.32
CA HIS A 51 -4.55 -8.19 15.38
C HIS A 51 -3.80 -8.19 16.73
N LEU A 52 -2.74 -8.99 16.87
CA LEU A 52 -1.86 -9.06 18.04
C LEU A 52 -0.61 -8.18 17.92
N ILE A 53 -0.41 -7.45 16.80
CA ILE A 53 0.62 -6.39 16.75
C ILE A 53 0.16 -5.30 17.71
N GLN A 54 0.61 -5.40 18.95
CA GLN A 54 0.25 -4.50 20.02
C GLN A 54 0.86 -3.12 19.78
N ARG A 55 0.07 -2.13 20.18
CA ARG A 55 0.41 -0.72 20.19
C ARG A 55 1.54 -0.50 21.20
N GLU A 56 2.79 -0.50 20.73
CA GLU A 56 3.96 -0.26 21.57
C GLU A 56 4.10 1.23 21.95
N TRP A 57 4.78 1.46 23.07
CA TRP A 57 4.92 2.73 23.79
C TRP A 57 5.44 3.92 22.94
N SER A 58 6.02 3.73 21.74
CA SER A 58 6.46 4.83 20.86
C SER A 58 5.33 5.57 20.12
N ASP A 59 4.07 5.16 20.31
CA ASP A 59 2.86 5.78 19.74
C ASP A 59 2.53 7.20 20.32
N TRP A 60 3.42 7.81 21.10
CA TRP A 60 3.26 9.18 21.66
C TRP A 60 3.28 10.31 20.62
N SER A 61 3.35 10.00 19.32
CA SER A 61 3.02 10.95 18.25
C SER A 61 1.50 11.11 18.02
N ALA A 62 0.66 10.41 18.80
CA ALA A 62 -0.81 10.46 18.73
C ALA A 62 -1.47 11.80 19.12
N HIS A 63 -0.71 12.88 19.39
CA HIS A 63 -1.29 14.18 19.77
C HIS A 63 -1.83 15.01 18.59
N GLU A 64 -1.73 14.53 17.35
CA GLU A 64 -2.27 15.23 16.17
C GLU A 64 -3.20 14.37 15.29
N GLU A 65 -3.73 13.25 15.79
CA GLU A 65 -4.71 12.45 15.04
C GLU A 65 -6.07 13.17 15.03
N LYS A 66 -6.27 14.09 14.07
CA LYS A 66 -7.61 14.59 13.75
C LYS A 66 -8.48 13.38 13.38
N PRO A 67 -9.63 13.17 14.03
CA PRO A 67 -10.50 12.05 13.70
C PRO A 67 -10.87 12.13 12.22
N VAL A 68 -10.55 11.08 11.47
CA VAL A 68 -10.89 11.00 10.04
C VAL A 68 -12.42 11.08 9.93
N PRO A 69 -12.98 12.06 9.19
CA PRO A 69 -14.41 12.19 9.06
C PRO A 69 -15.03 10.92 8.46
N ARG A 70 -15.99 10.34 9.20
CA ARG A 70 -16.75 9.15 8.79
C ARG A 70 -17.81 9.54 7.76
N LEU A 71 -17.35 9.89 6.57
CA LEU A 71 -18.18 10.22 5.42
C LEU A 71 -18.41 8.96 4.59
N PRO A 72 -19.65 8.70 4.12
CA PRO A 72 -19.91 7.62 3.18
C PRO A 72 -19.03 7.81 1.94
N LEU A 73 -18.42 6.72 1.47
CA LEU A 73 -17.60 6.74 0.26
C LEU A 73 -18.51 6.83 -0.97
N ALA A 74 -18.11 7.64 -1.93
CA ALA A 74 -18.73 7.63 -3.24
C ALA A 74 -18.44 6.30 -3.97
N ARG A 75 -19.29 5.93 -4.94
CA ARG A 75 -19.13 4.67 -5.69
C ARG A 75 -17.76 4.55 -6.38
N TYR A 76 -17.23 5.66 -6.91
CA TYR A 76 -15.91 5.67 -7.53
C TYR A 76 -14.79 5.44 -6.51
N GLU A 77 -14.89 5.98 -5.28
CA GLU A 77 -13.92 5.76 -4.21
C GLU A 77 -13.90 4.28 -3.77
N ILE A 78 -15.09 3.65 -3.73
CA ILE A 78 -15.21 2.21 -3.43
C ILE A 78 -14.53 1.38 -4.52
N ALA A 79 -14.79 1.68 -5.79
CA ALA A 79 -14.18 0.97 -6.91
C ALA A 79 -12.65 1.13 -6.93
N GLU A 80 -12.14 2.35 -6.72
CA GLU A 80 -10.69 2.61 -6.64
C GLU A 80 -10.03 1.85 -5.50
N ARG A 81 -10.68 1.80 -4.33
CA ARG A 81 -10.22 1.03 -3.17
C ARG A 81 -10.18 -0.45 -3.51
N ASP A 82 -11.27 -1.01 -4.04
CA ASP A 82 -11.39 -2.44 -4.30
C ASP A 82 -10.39 -2.90 -5.37
N GLU A 83 -10.16 -2.07 -6.40
CA GLU A 83 -9.11 -2.32 -7.40
C GLU A 83 -7.71 -2.35 -6.75
N ALA A 84 -7.38 -1.34 -5.94
CA ALA A 84 -6.07 -1.27 -5.28
C ALA A 84 -5.86 -2.43 -4.28
N VAL A 85 -6.90 -2.82 -3.55
CA VAL A 85 -6.88 -3.99 -2.65
C VAL A 85 -6.68 -5.28 -3.45
N ALA A 86 -7.31 -5.42 -4.61
CA ALA A 86 -7.17 -6.61 -5.45
C ALA A 86 -5.73 -6.81 -5.93
N TRP A 87 -4.98 -5.74 -6.18
CA TRP A 87 -3.57 -5.82 -6.59
C TRP A 87 -2.68 -6.55 -5.59
N LEU A 88 -2.98 -6.48 -4.29
CA LEU A 88 -2.21 -7.20 -3.27
C LEU A 88 -2.24 -8.72 -3.45
N ARG A 89 -3.26 -9.26 -4.12
CA ARG A 89 -3.35 -10.69 -4.48
C ARG A 89 -2.34 -11.10 -5.56
N LEU A 90 -1.81 -10.13 -6.30
CA LEU A 90 -0.75 -10.38 -7.29
C LEU A 90 0.63 -10.58 -6.65
N ILE A 91 0.76 -10.30 -5.34
CA ILE A 91 1.97 -10.62 -4.57
C ILE A 91 1.84 -12.08 -4.12
N PRO A 92 2.69 -13.00 -4.62
CA PRO A 92 2.53 -14.43 -4.35
C PRO A 92 2.98 -14.83 -2.95
N VAL A 93 3.98 -14.14 -2.39
CA VAL A 93 4.56 -14.45 -1.07
C VAL A 93 3.80 -13.69 0.01
N ASP A 94 3.27 -14.40 1.00
CA ASP A 94 2.46 -13.79 2.06
C ASP A 94 3.25 -12.81 2.93
N ASP A 95 4.51 -13.10 3.24
CA ASP A 95 5.41 -12.18 3.95
C ASP A 95 5.65 -10.88 3.17
N ASP A 96 5.75 -10.96 1.85
CA ASP A 96 5.91 -9.79 0.99
C ASP A 96 4.63 -8.96 0.97
N ARG A 97 3.48 -9.64 0.92
CA ARG A 97 2.18 -8.97 1.01
C ARG A 97 2.03 -8.28 2.35
N ARG A 98 2.41 -8.94 3.45
CA ARG A 98 2.41 -8.36 4.80
C ARG A 98 3.34 -7.15 4.89
N LEU A 99 4.56 -7.26 4.37
CA LEU A 99 5.53 -6.17 4.32
C LEU A 99 4.96 -4.93 3.63
N VAL A 100 4.36 -5.12 2.45
CA VAL A 100 3.71 -4.02 1.72
C VAL A 100 2.59 -3.42 2.54
N VAL A 101 1.70 -4.24 3.09
CA VAL A 101 0.56 -3.78 3.90
C VAL A 101 1.01 -2.95 5.11
N LEU A 102 2.02 -3.38 5.86
CA LEU A 102 2.54 -2.64 7.00
C LEU A 102 3.19 -1.31 6.56
N ALA A 103 3.97 -1.33 5.49
CA ALA A 103 4.61 -0.13 4.95
C ALA A 103 3.57 0.91 4.49
N VAL A 104 2.58 0.52 3.66
CA VAL A 104 1.56 1.46 3.18
C VAL A 104 0.65 1.96 4.30
N THR A 105 0.45 1.16 5.36
CA THR A 105 -0.28 1.58 6.56
C THR A 105 0.47 2.68 7.30
N GLN A 106 1.78 2.54 7.52
CA GLN A 106 2.60 3.60 8.13
C GLN A 106 2.62 4.87 7.25
N LEU A 107 2.75 4.71 5.93
CA LEU A 107 2.70 5.82 4.99
C LEU A 107 1.33 6.53 4.99
N ALA A 108 0.24 5.78 5.13
CA ALA A 108 -1.10 6.34 5.21
C ALA A 108 -1.30 7.18 6.47
N LYS A 109 -0.79 6.72 7.63
CA LYS A 109 -0.85 7.43 8.91
C LYS A 109 -0.08 8.76 8.88
N GLY A 110 1.17 8.75 8.39
CA GLY A 110 2.07 9.91 8.49
C GLY A 110 1.81 11.08 7.50
N GLY A 111 0.74 11.02 6.69
CA GLY A 111 0.41 12.10 5.76
C GLY A 111 1.46 12.32 4.65
N GLN A 112 1.83 13.58 4.40
CA GLN A 112 2.80 13.97 3.36
C GLN A 112 4.27 13.80 3.77
N ARG A 113 4.56 13.75 5.08
CA ARG A 113 5.92 13.56 5.61
C ARG A 113 6.17 12.13 6.07
N ALA A 114 5.23 11.22 5.77
CA ALA A 114 5.29 9.85 6.23
C ALA A 114 6.55 9.16 5.73
N ARG A 115 7.21 8.42 6.63
CA ARG A 115 8.32 7.55 6.30
C ARG A 115 8.08 6.21 6.97
N VAL A 116 8.45 5.14 6.28
CA VAL A 116 8.41 3.80 6.86
C VAL A 116 9.55 3.67 7.85
N SER A 117 9.22 3.32 9.08
CA SER A 117 10.19 2.98 10.11
C SER A 117 10.64 1.54 9.95
N TRP A 118 11.64 1.33 9.09
CA TRP A 118 12.18 -0.01 8.79
C TRP A 118 12.78 -0.70 10.03
N LYS A 119 13.33 0.09 10.96
CA LYS A 119 13.93 -0.42 12.20
C LYS A 119 12.88 -1.02 13.13
N GLU A 120 11.77 -0.33 13.34
CA GLU A 120 10.65 -0.83 14.15
C GLU A 120 9.97 -2.01 13.45
N MET A 121 9.86 -1.95 12.12
CA MET A 121 9.28 -3.04 11.34
C MET A 121 10.13 -4.32 11.35
N ALA A 122 11.46 -4.22 11.42
CA ALA A 122 12.37 -5.36 11.49
C ALA A 122 12.05 -6.30 12.65
N GLY A 123 11.60 -5.78 13.80
CA GLY A 123 11.18 -6.60 14.94
C GLY A 123 9.99 -7.53 14.66
N GLN A 124 9.25 -7.31 13.58
CA GLN A 124 8.07 -8.09 13.21
C GLN A 124 8.36 -9.20 12.20
N PHE A 125 9.59 -9.28 11.68
CA PHE A 125 10.03 -10.25 10.69
C PHE A 125 11.25 -11.01 11.20
N ALA A 126 11.17 -12.33 11.24
CA ALA A 126 12.26 -13.16 11.73
C ALA A 126 13.49 -13.06 10.80
N GLY A 127 14.64 -12.71 11.37
CA GLY A 127 15.94 -12.75 10.68
C GLY A 127 16.17 -11.68 9.61
N LEU A 128 15.32 -10.65 9.51
CA LEU A 128 15.47 -9.57 8.53
C LEU A 128 15.95 -8.27 9.18
N THR A 129 16.95 -7.64 8.57
CA THR A 129 17.40 -6.30 8.96
C THR A 129 16.53 -5.21 8.31
N ALA A 130 16.59 -4.00 8.86
CA ALA A 130 15.89 -2.83 8.32
C ALA A 130 16.23 -2.59 6.84
N ASP A 131 17.52 -2.69 6.46
CA ASP A 131 17.95 -2.50 5.07
C ASP A 131 17.45 -3.62 4.16
N THR A 132 17.46 -4.87 4.64
CA THR A 132 16.91 -6.00 3.90
C THR A 132 15.41 -5.82 3.65
N LEU A 133 14.66 -5.38 4.66
CA LEU A 133 13.23 -5.07 4.51
C LEU A 133 12.98 -3.94 3.52
N ARG A 134 13.76 -2.87 3.58
CA ARG A 134 13.65 -1.76 2.63
C ARG A 134 13.89 -2.23 1.18
N MET A 135 14.96 -2.98 0.95
CA MET A 135 15.27 -3.52 -0.39
C MET A 135 14.18 -4.47 -0.86
N ARG A 136 13.72 -5.35 0.03
CA ARG A 136 12.65 -6.32 -0.26
C ARG A 136 11.35 -5.59 -0.63
N TYR A 137 10.97 -4.56 0.12
CA TYR A 137 9.82 -3.71 -0.20
C TYR A 137 9.95 -3.07 -1.59
N SER A 138 11.08 -2.44 -1.89
CA SER A 138 11.30 -1.82 -3.21
C SER A 138 11.19 -2.84 -4.36
N ARG A 139 11.75 -4.04 -4.18
CA ARG A 139 11.65 -5.13 -5.19
C ARG A 139 10.23 -5.61 -5.38
N VAL A 140 9.50 -5.87 -4.28
CA VAL A 140 8.11 -6.33 -4.33
C VAL A 140 7.22 -5.28 -4.99
N MET A 141 7.37 -4.01 -4.63
CA MET A 141 6.58 -2.92 -5.20
C MET A 141 6.89 -2.68 -6.69
N ALA A 142 8.16 -2.78 -7.10
CA ALA A 142 8.51 -2.74 -8.52
C ALA A 142 7.88 -3.90 -9.30
N ALA A 143 7.96 -5.12 -8.74
CA ALA A 143 7.39 -6.30 -9.36
C ALA A 143 5.85 -6.28 -9.38
N LEU A 144 5.22 -5.67 -8.38
CA LEU A 144 3.78 -5.42 -8.34
C LEU A 144 3.38 -4.42 -9.43
N THR A 145 4.14 -3.33 -9.57
CA THR A 145 3.89 -2.29 -10.60
C THR A 145 3.88 -2.89 -12.00
N VAL A 146 4.85 -3.75 -12.31
CA VAL A 146 4.89 -4.47 -13.59
C VAL A 146 3.66 -5.36 -13.78
N ARG A 147 3.25 -6.12 -12.75
CA ARG A 147 2.06 -6.99 -12.82
C ARG A 147 0.76 -6.21 -13.00
N VAL A 148 0.62 -5.09 -12.31
CA VAL A 148 -0.56 -4.21 -12.43
C VAL A 148 -0.66 -3.63 -13.82
N ASN A 149 0.46 -3.15 -14.37
CA ASN A 149 0.49 -2.63 -15.74
C ASN A 149 0.22 -3.73 -16.79
N ALA A 150 0.75 -4.93 -16.58
CA ALA A 150 0.48 -6.07 -17.46
C ALA A 150 -0.99 -6.52 -17.41
N ALA A 151 -1.69 -6.33 -16.29
CA ALA A 151 -3.11 -6.62 -16.18
C ALA A 151 -4.03 -5.52 -16.77
N LYS A 152 -3.45 -4.36 -17.11
CA LYS A 152 -4.16 -3.22 -17.71
C LYS A 152 -3.98 -3.12 -19.23
N ALA A 153 -2.93 -3.74 -19.77
CA ALA A 153 -2.66 -3.87 -21.19
C ALA A 153 -3.51 -4.99 -21.81
#